data_AF-F7ZIG4-F1
#
_entry.id   AF-F7ZIG4-F1
#
_cell.length_a   1.000
_cell.length_b   1.000
_cell.length_c   1.000
_cell.angle_alpha   90.00
_cell.angle_beta   90.00
_cell.angle_gamma   90.00
#
_symmetry.space_group_name_H-M   'P 1'
#
loop_
_entity.id
_entity.type
_entity.pdbx_description
1 polymer ?
#
loop_
_entity_poly.entity_id
_entity_poly.type
_entity_poly.pdbx_seq_one_letter_code
_entity_poly.pdbx_strand_id
1 'polypeptide(L)'
;MIIAAKSTPKAMRYRMIDQQSPTATSEKWPGLASAAVLSFGLIAVFVIVDLLFFAQGQSFKREGGGLETASAVLYILAVVVFFIKTPMSEWLRLFHVPALMALFACRELDFDKAFTDAGILSLRLYSGDTALGTKLIAGAVALFSIYVILRTAWRGGPAVLRALRDGALWPWFAILAGVLVVGTKTVDGLGRKLLDFGIVISADLDATASLVEEIGETFIPVCAILAIAARWRGRKT
;
A
#
# COMPACT_ATOMS: atom_id res chain seq x y z
N MET A 1 -2.44 40.99 66.21
CA MET A 1 -1.28 40.08 66.11
C MET A 1 -1.41 39.29 64.82
N ILE A 2 -0.53 39.58 63.86
CA ILE A 2 -0.43 38.94 62.53
C ILE A 2 0.14 37.54 62.71
N ILE A 3 -0.34 36.52 61.97
CA ILE A 3 0.53 35.61 61.21
C ILE A 3 -0.14 35.25 59.88
N ALA A 4 0.26 35.97 58.82
CA ALA A 4 0.03 35.57 57.44
C ALA A 4 0.91 34.36 57.10
N ALA A 5 0.31 33.27 56.64
CA ALA A 5 1.05 32.09 56.18
C ALA A 5 1.78 32.42 54.88
N LYS A 6 3.12 32.51 54.94
CA LYS A 6 4.01 32.64 53.78
C LYS A 6 3.85 31.43 52.86
N SER A 7 3.26 31.62 51.69
CA SER A 7 3.40 30.69 50.58
C SER A 7 4.88 30.65 50.16
N THR A 8 5.53 29.51 50.36
CA THR A 8 6.94 29.32 49.99
C THR A 8 7.11 29.33 48.46
N PRO A 9 8.11 30.05 47.92
CA PRO A 9 8.35 30.10 46.47
C PRO A 9 8.74 28.74 45.84
N LYS A 10 9.10 27.74 46.67
CA LYS A 10 9.35 26.36 46.24
C LYS A 10 8.08 25.59 45.85
N ALA A 11 6.97 25.79 46.55
CA ALA A 11 5.71 25.10 46.26
C ALA A 11 5.07 25.59 44.95
N MET A 12 5.26 26.87 44.62
CA MET A 12 4.82 27.45 43.34
C MET A 12 5.72 27.04 42.17
N ARG A 13 7.02 26.77 42.42
CA ARG A 13 7.93 26.20 41.39
C ARG A 13 7.63 24.76 41.04
N TYR A 14 7.16 23.94 41.98
CA TYR A 14 6.82 22.54 41.69
C TYR A 14 5.56 22.40 40.83
N ARG A 15 4.59 23.31 40.99
CA ARG A 15 3.35 23.32 40.19
C ARG A 15 3.52 23.86 38.76
N MET A 16 4.63 24.56 38.49
CA MET A 16 4.95 25.07 37.14
C MET A 16 5.80 24.11 36.30
N ILE A 17 6.40 23.07 36.88
CA ILE A 17 7.20 22.10 36.14
C ILE A 17 6.33 20.94 35.61
N ASP A 18 5.16 20.71 36.22
CA ASP A 18 4.25 19.61 35.86
C ASP A 18 3.20 19.99 34.79
N GLN A 19 3.27 21.21 34.25
CA GLN A 19 2.44 21.67 33.12
C GLN A 19 3.20 21.73 31.79
N GLN A 20 4.37 21.07 31.71
CA GLN A 20 4.87 20.65 30.40
C GLN A 20 4.05 19.44 29.95
N SER A 21 2.83 19.72 29.47
CA SER A 21 2.17 18.87 28.48
C SER A 21 3.25 18.42 27.50
N PRO A 22 3.41 17.11 27.21
CA PRO A 22 4.41 16.67 26.26
C PRO A 22 4.11 17.44 24.98
N THR A 23 5.03 18.34 24.61
CA THR A 23 4.92 19.09 23.37
C THR A 23 4.73 18.04 22.30
N ALA A 24 3.53 17.97 21.72
CA ALA A 24 3.23 17.07 20.64
C ALA A 24 4.28 17.38 19.59
N THR A 25 5.29 16.52 19.48
CA THR A 25 6.34 16.66 18.49
C THR A 25 5.60 16.72 17.18
N SER A 26 5.71 17.85 16.46
CA SER A 26 4.95 18.05 15.23
C SER A 26 5.30 16.88 14.33
N GLU A 27 4.32 15.98 14.14
CA GLU A 27 4.53 14.79 13.37
C GLU A 27 4.78 15.26 11.95
N LYS A 28 6.03 15.11 11.46
CA LYS A 28 6.37 15.52 10.10
C LYS A 28 5.42 14.82 9.14
N TRP A 29 4.82 15.59 8.23
CA TRP A 29 3.86 15.05 7.28
C TRP A 29 4.53 14.06 6.30
N PRO A 30 3.83 13.00 5.87
CA PRO A 30 2.50 12.57 6.30
C PRO A 30 2.55 11.73 7.58
N GLY A 31 2.04 12.24 8.69
CA GLY A 31 1.81 11.45 9.91
C GLY A 31 0.81 10.31 9.68
N LEU A 32 0.71 9.34 10.59
CA LEU A 32 -0.16 8.16 10.40
C LEU A 32 -1.61 8.55 10.08
N ALA A 33 -2.16 9.53 10.82
CA ALA A 33 -3.53 10.00 10.62
C ALA A 33 -3.69 10.73 9.28
N SER A 34 -2.73 11.58 8.88
CA SER A 34 -2.81 12.29 7.59
C SER A 34 -2.58 11.36 6.41
N ALA A 35 -1.73 10.33 6.56
CA ALA A 35 -1.57 9.28 5.58
C ALA A 35 -2.87 8.50 5.37
N ALA A 36 -3.57 8.13 6.47
CA ALA A 36 -4.88 7.48 6.39
C ALA A 36 -5.91 8.37 5.70
N VAL A 37 -6.06 9.63 6.14
CA VAL A 37 -7.02 10.58 5.55
C VAL A 37 -6.75 10.79 4.06
N LEU A 38 -5.48 10.93 3.66
CA LEU A 38 -5.11 11.09 2.27
C LEU A 38 -5.46 9.84 1.44
N SER A 39 -5.14 8.65 1.93
CA SER A 39 -5.44 7.38 1.26
C SER A 39 -6.95 7.17 1.10
N PHE A 40 -7.73 7.30 2.17
CA PHE A 40 -9.18 7.13 2.12
C PHE A 40 -9.87 8.24 1.34
N GLY A 41 -9.39 9.48 1.44
CA GLY A 41 -9.88 10.60 0.64
C GLY A 41 -9.67 10.37 -0.85
N LEU A 42 -8.52 9.83 -1.26
CA LEU A 42 -8.25 9.50 -2.66
C LEU A 42 -9.17 8.39 -3.17
N ILE A 43 -9.37 7.32 -2.39
CA ILE A 43 -10.34 6.26 -2.72
C ILE A 43 -11.75 6.87 -2.88
N ALA A 44 -12.18 7.70 -1.93
CA ALA A 44 -13.49 8.32 -1.97
C ALA A 44 -13.67 9.18 -3.23
N VAL A 45 -12.65 9.94 -3.64
CA VAL A 45 -12.69 10.73 -4.88
C VAL A 45 -12.90 9.83 -6.10
N PHE A 46 -12.13 8.75 -6.24
CA PHE A 46 -12.28 7.84 -7.38
C PHE A 46 -13.61 7.09 -7.38
N VAL A 47 -14.09 6.64 -6.22
CA VAL A 47 -15.42 6.03 -6.09
C VAL A 47 -16.53 7.02 -6.46
N ILE A 48 -16.41 8.30 -6.07
CA ILE A 48 -17.37 9.33 -6.49
C ILE A 48 -17.34 9.51 -8.00
N VAL A 49 -16.15 9.52 -8.62
CA VAL A 49 -16.01 9.60 -10.08
C VAL A 49 -16.71 8.41 -10.76
N ASP A 50 -16.49 7.19 -10.29
CA ASP A 50 -17.16 6.00 -10.82
C ASP A 50 -18.69 6.08 -10.68
N LEU A 51 -19.19 6.54 -9.53
CA LEU A 51 -20.62 6.74 -9.32
C LEU A 51 -21.22 7.79 -10.27
N LEU A 52 -20.48 8.85 -10.60
CA LEU A 52 -20.92 9.86 -11.57
C LEU A 52 -20.99 9.28 -12.99
N PHE A 53 -20.03 8.46 -13.40
CA PHE A 53 -20.06 7.77 -14.70
C PHE A 53 -21.18 6.73 -14.77
N PHE A 54 -21.41 5.99 -13.68
CA PHE A 54 -22.52 5.05 -13.58
C PHE A 54 -23.88 5.75 -13.69
N ALA A 55 -24.03 6.91 -13.05
CA ALA A 55 -25.24 7.74 -13.17
C ALA A 55 -25.50 8.24 -14.60
N GLN A 56 -24.47 8.29 -15.46
CA GLN A 56 -24.59 8.59 -16.89
C GLN A 56 -24.87 7.35 -17.77
N GLY A 57 -25.16 6.20 -17.15
CA GLY A 57 -25.51 4.95 -17.85
C GLY A 57 -24.31 4.15 -18.35
N GLN A 58 -23.09 4.45 -17.89
CA GLN A 58 -21.92 3.61 -18.18
C GLN A 58 -21.83 2.45 -17.20
N SER A 59 -21.32 1.31 -17.65
CA SER A 59 -21.03 0.17 -16.78
C SER A 59 -19.92 0.51 -15.80
N PHE A 60 -20.01 -0.01 -14.57
CA PHE A 60 -18.92 0.07 -13.57
C PHE A 60 -17.62 -0.59 -14.09
N LYS A 61 -17.75 -1.55 -15.01
CA LYS A 61 -16.64 -2.27 -15.66
C LYS A 61 -16.24 -1.60 -16.98
N ARG A 62 -15.74 -0.37 -16.91
CA ARG A 62 -15.01 0.25 -18.02
C ARG A 62 -13.53 -0.09 -17.88
N GLU A 63 -12.84 -0.41 -18.98
CA GLU A 63 -11.37 -0.54 -18.96
C GLU A 63 -10.76 0.76 -18.41
N GLY A 64 -10.00 0.69 -17.30
CA GLY A 64 -9.52 1.85 -16.57
C GLY A 64 -10.54 2.40 -15.57
N GLY A 65 -11.14 1.54 -14.77
CA GLY A 65 -12.08 1.92 -13.71
C GLY A 65 -11.46 2.84 -12.67
N GLY A 66 -12.28 3.59 -11.93
CA GLY A 66 -11.79 4.50 -10.89
C GLY A 66 -11.03 3.77 -9.79
N LEU A 67 -11.43 2.54 -9.42
CA LEU A 67 -10.70 1.71 -8.46
C LEU A 67 -9.31 1.26 -8.97
N GLU A 68 -9.19 0.82 -10.22
CA GLU A 68 -7.90 0.49 -10.85
C GLU A 68 -6.97 1.71 -10.92
N THR A 69 -7.54 2.87 -11.25
CA THR A 69 -6.79 4.13 -11.25
C THR A 69 -6.40 4.54 -9.82
N ALA A 70 -7.29 4.34 -8.85
CA ALA A 70 -7.03 4.63 -7.44
C ALA A 70 -5.90 3.77 -6.89
N SER A 71 -5.90 2.47 -7.14
CA SER A 71 -4.86 1.54 -6.70
C SER A 71 -3.49 1.96 -7.25
N ALA A 72 -3.41 2.28 -8.55
CA ALA A 72 -2.20 2.77 -9.20
C ALA A 72 -1.66 4.07 -8.55
N VAL A 73 -2.52 5.08 -8.36
CA VAL A 73 -2.13 6.35 -7.74
C VAL A 73 -1.72 6.15 -6.28
N LEU A 74 -2.39 5.26 -5.53
CA LEU A 74 -2.03 4.93 -4.16
C LEU A 74 -0.66 4.23 -4.08
N TYR A 75 -0.32 3.35 -5.03
CA TYR A 75 1.03 2.77 -5.07
C TYR A 75 2.11 3.82 -5.35
N ILE A 76 1.86 4.76 -6.27
CA ILE A 76 2.77 5.89 -6.51
C ILE A 76 2.91 6.74 -5.25
N LEU A 77 1.80 7.03 -4.56
CA LEU A 77 1.81 7.72 -3.29
C LEU A 77 2.62 6.96 -2.23
N ALA A 78 2.52 5.63 -2.17
CA ALA A 78 3.33 4.80 -1.26
C ALA A 78 4.84 4.98 -1.50
N VAL A 79 5.26 5.07 -2.75
CA VAL A 79 6.66 5.37 -3.13
C VAL A 79 7.06 6.75 -2.62
N VAL A 80 6.23 7.78 -2.85
CA VAL A 80 6.50 9.15 -2.38
C VAL A 80 6.59 9.20 -0.85
N VAL A 81 5.64 8.57 -0.15
CA VAL A 81 5.63 8.49 1.32
C VAL A 81 6.88 7.78 1.84
N PHE A 82 7.36 6.72 1.16
CA PHE A 82 8.61 6.06 1.51
C PHE A 82 9.80 7.02 1.52
N PHE A 83 9.98 7.80 0.45
CA PHE A 83 11.12 8.72 0.34
C PHE A 83 11.03 9.91 1.30
N ILE A 84 9.82 10.37 1.61
CA ILE A 84 9.60 11.44 2.61
C ILE A 84 9.90 10.95 4.03
N LYS A 85 9.55 9.71 4.37
CA LYS A 85 9.59 9.18 5.75
C LYS A 85 10.84 8.39 6.10
N THR A 86 11.43 7.73 5.12
CA THR A 86 12.57 6.86 5.36
C THR A 86 13.84 7.70 5.32
N PRO A 87 14.72 7.62 6.33
CA PRO A 87 16.00 8.33 6.32
C PRO A 87 16.82 7.99 5.08
N MET A 88 17.52 8.97 4.52
CA MET A 88 18.32 8.79 3.30
C MET A 88 19.39 7.69 3.44
N SER A 89 19.95 7.51 4.65
CA SER A 89 20.90 6.43 4.98
C SER A 89 20.29 5.02 4.83
N GLU A 90 18.97 4.91 4.83
CA GLU A 90 18.23 3.65 4.76
C GLU A 90 17.73 3.33 3.34
N TRP A 91 17.76 4.29 2.41
CA TRP A 91 17.18 4.13 1.07
C TRP A 91 17.78 2.93 0.32
N LEU A 92 19.10 2.79 0.29
CA LEU A 92 19.78 1.67 -0.36
C LEU A 92 19.57 0.34 0.37
N ARG A 93 19.34 0.36 1.68
CA ARG A 93 19.06 -0.86 2.44
C ARG A 93 17.64 -1.36 2.17
N LEU A 94 16.71 -0.42 2.08
CA LEU A 94 15.26 -0.64 2.01
C LEU A 94 14.67 -0.43 0.61
N PHE A 95 15.47 -0.27 -0.46
CA PHE A 95 14.97 0.03 -1.81
C PHE A 95 13.94 -0.97 -2.33
N HIS A 96 13.96 -2.21 -1.84
CA HIS A 96 12.98 -3.23 -2.21
C HIS A 96 11.55 -2.81 -1.86
N VAL A 97 11.35 -1.96 -0.84
CA VAL A 97 10.02 -1.44 -0.47
C VAL A 97 9.45 -0.50 -1.54
N PRO A 98 10.08 0.65 -1.89
CA PRO A 98 9.56 1.50 -2.95
C PRO A 98 9.62 0.83 -4.33
N ALA A 99 10.61 -0.05 -4.58
CA ALA A 99 10.64 -0.81 -5.83
C ALA A 99 9.44 -1.74 -5.97
N LEU A 100 9.03 -2.43 -4.89
CA LEU A 100 7.85 -3.29 -4.93
C LEU A 100 6.58 -2.49 -5.19
N MET A 101 6.42 -1.33 -4.54
CA MET A 101 5.27 -0.45 -4.77
C MET A 101 5.24 0.11 -6.20
N ALA A 102 6.40 0.50 -6.74
CA ALA A 102 6.51 0.95 -8.13
C ALA A 102 6.16 -0.17 -9.12
N LEU A 103 6.61 -1.40 -8.87
CA LEU A 103 6.26 -2.55 -9.71
C LEU A 103 4.75 -2.85 -9.69
N PHE A 104 4.11 -2.75 -8.53
CA PHE A 104 2.65 -2.86 -8.46
C PHE A 104 1.96 -1.69 -9.18
N ALA A 105 2.41 -0.45 -9.03
CA ALA A 105 1.87 0.67 -9.81
C ALA A 105 1.96 0.42 -11.32
N CYS A 106 3.11 -0.05 -11.81
CA CYS A 106 3.28 -0.40 -13.23
C CYS A 106 2.33 -1.51 -13.67
N ARG A 107 2.08 -2.50 -12.80
CA ARG A 107 1.11 -3.58 -13.06
C ARG A 107 -0.32 -3.04 -13.16
N GLU A 108 -0.74 -2.18 -12.24
CA GLU A 108 -2.09 -1.58 -12.27
C GLU A 108 -2.30 -0.68 -13.49
N LEU A 109 -1.24 -0.03 -13.96
CA LEU A 109 -1.28 0.81 -15.17
C LEU A 109 -1.17 0.01 -16.48
N ASP A 110 -1.21 -1.34 -16.42
CA ASP A 110 -1.06 -2.23 -17.58
C ASP A 110 0.20 -1.91 -18.42
N PHE A 111 1.29 -1.48 -17.78
CA PHE A 111 2.53 -1.11 -18.51
C PHE A 111 3.10 -2.30 -19.29
N ASP A 112 2.89 -3.53 -18.83
CA ASP A 112 3.33 -4.71 -19.58
C ASP A 112 2.61 -4.84 -20.93
N LYS A 113 1.31 -4.52 -21.00
CA LYS A 113 0.57 -4.48 -22.28
C LYS A 113 1.03 -3.33 -23.20
N ALA A 114 1.52 -2.23 -22.63
CA ALA A 114 2.06 -1.12 -23.42
C ALA A 114 3.39 -1.46 -24.12
N PHE A 115 4.15 -2.42 -23.59
CA PHE A 115 5.46 -2.81 -24.13
C PHE A 115 5.48 -4.21 -24.76
N THR A 116 4.48 -5.06 -24.49
CA THR A 116 4.47 -6.46 -24.93
C THR A 116 3.05 -6.92 -25.29
N ASP A 117 2.92 -7.69 -26.38
CA ASP A 117 1.64 -8.26 -26.84
C ASP A 117 1.09 -9.37 -25.91
N ALA A 118 1.92 -9.86 -25.00
CA ALA A 118 1.58 -10.86 -24.00
C ALA A 118 2.24 -10.48 -22.67
N GLY A 119 1.55 -10.71 -21.54
CA GLY A 119 2.04 -10.28 -20.23
C GLY A 119 3.47 -10.75 -19.91
N ILE A 120 4.23 -9.93 -19.19
CA ILE A 120 5.69 -10.06 -19.03
C ILE A 120 6.14 -11.37 -18.36
N LEU A 121 5.23 -12.00 -17.60
CA LEU A 121 5.42 -13.29 -16.91
C LEU A 121 4.86 -14.48 -17.71
N SER A 122 4.24 -14.23 -18.86
CA SER A 122 3.66 -15.28 -19.70
C SER A 122 4.75 -16.06 -20.41
N LEU A 123 4.76 -17.39 -20.27
CA LEU A 123 5.65 -18.26 -21.04
C LEU A 123 5.49 -18.06 -22.56
N ARG A 124 4.29 -17.66 -23.01
CA ARG A 124 3.99 -17.43 -24.42
C ARG A 124 4.84 -16.29 -25.03
N LEU A 125 5.17 -15.27 -24.23
CA LEU A 125 6.04 -14.18 -24.66
C LEU A 125 7.46 -14.68 -24.99
N TYR A 126 7.93 -15.68 -24.26
CA TYR A 126 9.28 -16.23 -24.43
C TYR A 126 9.33 -17.33 -25.49
N SER A 127 8.26 -18.13 -25.63
CA SER A 127 8.16 -19.22 -26.61
C SER A 127 7.65 -18.78 -27.98
N GLY A 128 7.02 -17.61 -28.10
CA GLY A 128 6.46 -17.08 -29.34
C GLY A 128 7.50 -16.40 -30.24
N ASP A 129 7.05 -15.87 -31.38
CA ASP A 129 7.89 -15.21 -32.39
C ASP A 129 8.20 -13.73 -32.08
N THR A 130 8.22 -13.37 -30.80
CA THR A 130 8.50 -12.00 -30.35
C THR A 130 9.97 -11.65 -30.57
N ALA A 131 10.25 -10.41 -30.97
CA ALA A 131 11.61 -9.92 -31.18
C ALA A 131 12.51 -10.18 -29.95
N LEU A 132 13.76 -10.61 -30.20
CA LEU A 132 14.71 -10.99 -29.14
C LEU A 132 14.95 -9.85 -28.14
N GLY A 133 15.02 -8.59 -28.62
CA GLY A 133 15.19 -7.42 -27.77
C GLY A 133 14.04 -7.25 -26.75
N THR A 134 12.80 -7.43 -27.19
CA THR A 134 11.62 -7.39 -26.32
C THR A 134 11.65 -8.51 -25.28
N LYS A 135 12.04 -9.73 -25.69
CA LYS A 135 12.19 -10.87 -24.75
C LYS A 135 13.25 -10.60 -23.67
N LEU A 136 14.38 -9.99 -24.04
CA LEU A 136 15.45 -9.65 -23.10
C LEU A 136 15.01 -8.60 -22.09
N ILE A 137 14.34 -7.53 -22.54
CA ILE A 137 13.82 -6.47 -21.66
C ILE A 137 12.74 -7.05 -20.74
N ALA A 138 11.79 -7.80 -21.29
CA ALA A 138 10.74 -8.46 -20.53
C ALA A 138 11.31 -9.40 -19.46
N GLY A 139 12.28 -10.24 -19.85
CA GLY A 139 12.97 -11.14 -18.94
C GLY A 139 13.72 -10.40 -17.84
N ALA A 140 14.40 -9.30 -18.14
CA ALA A 140 15.10 -8.50 -17.15
C ALA A 140 14.13 -7.87 -16.13
N VAL A 141 13.01 -7.33 -16.58
CA VAL A 141 11.97 -6.76 -15.69
C VAL A 141 11.31 -7.86 -14.85
N ALA A 142 11.04 -9.04 -15.43
CA ALA A 142 10.50 -10.19 -14.71
C ALA A 142 11.47 -10.66 -13.61
N LEU A 143 12.76 -10.83 -13.93
CA LEU A 143 13.80 -11.21 -12.96
C LEU A 143 13.96 -10.16 -11.86
N PHE A 144 13.94 -8.87 -12.22
CA PHE A 144 13.97 -7.78 -11.24
C PHE A 144 12.76 -7.81 -10.31
N SER A 145 11.57 -8.08 -10.85
CA SER A 145 10.33 -8.19 -10.08
C SER A 145 10.39 -9.35 -9.08
N ILE A 146 10.80 -10.53 -9.54
CA ILE A 146 11.00 -11.72 -8.69
C ILE A 146 12.02 -11.41 -7.59
N TYR A 147 13.14 -10.79 -7.94
CA TYR A 147 14.18 -10.41 -6.99
C TYR A 147 13.67 -9.46 -5.90
N VAL A 148 12.91 -8.42 -6.27
CA VAL A 148 12.34 -7.45 -5.33
C VAL A 148 11.32 -8.12 -4.40
N ILE A 149 10.46 -9.00 -4.93
CA ILE A 149 9.49 -9.77 -4.14
C ILE A 149 10.20 -10.67 -3.13
N LEU A 150 11.15 -11.49 -3.58
CA LEU A 150 11.90 -12.41 -2.72
C LEU A 150 12.69 -11.64 -1.67
N ARG A 151 13.36 -10.55 -2.06
CA ARG A 151 14.10 -9.70 -1.12
C ARG A 151 13.17 -9.09 -0.07
N THR A 152 11.98 -8.65 -0.46
CA THR A 152 10.97 -8.13 0.47
C THR A 152 10.48 -9.20 1.43
N ALA A 153 10.22 -10.42 0.97
CA ALA A 153 9.83 -11.54 1.84
C ALA A 153 10.96 -11.93 2.81
N TRP A 154 12.19 -12.12 2.31
CA TRP A 154 13.32 -12.58 3.11
C TRP A 154 13.82 -11.53 4.12
N ARG A 155 13.82 -10.25 3.77
CA ARG A 155 14.23 -9.18 4.69
C ARG A 155 13.06 -8.68 5.55
N GLY A 156 11.86 -8.66 4.99
CA GLY A 156 10.64 -8.18 5.64
C GLY A 156 10.11 -9.15 6.68
N GLY A 157 10.06 -10.45 6.40
CA GLY A 157 9.50 -11.46 7.32
C GLY A 157 10.14 -11.43 8.71
N PRO A 158 11.48 -11.60 8.84
CA PRO A 158 12.16 -11.52 10.13
C PRO A 158 12.08 -10.13 10.79
N ALA A 159 11.91 -9.06 10.01
CA ALA A 159 11.72 -7.71 10.56
C ALA A 159 10.30 -7.51 11.14
N VAL A 160 9.28 -8.02 10.45
CA VAL A 160 7.88 -8.04 10.89
C VAL A 160 7.76 -8.83 12.19
N LEU A 161 8.32 -10.04 12.25
CA LEU A 161 8.26 -10.88 13.46
C LEU A 161 8.91 -10.23 14.68
N ARG A 162 10.10 -9.63 14.50
CA ARG A 162 10.77 -8.89 15.58
C ARG A 162 9.94 -7.70 16.04
N ALA A 163 9.43 -6.91 15.11
CA ALA A 163 8.66 -5.73 15.44
C ALA A 163 7.28 -6.04 16.06
N LEU A 164 6.66 -7.19 15.73
CA LEU A 164 5.47 -7.68 16.44
C LEU A 164 5.79 -7.99 17.90
N ARG A 165 6.92 -8.66 18.16
CA ARG A 165 7.38 -8.95 19.52
C ARG A 165 7.64 -7.67 20.32
N ASP A 166 8.12 -6.62 19.64
CA ASP A 166 8.39 -5.31 20.23
C ASP A 166 7.12 -4.43 20.37
N GLY A 167 5.93 -4.95 20.01
CA GLY A 167 4.66 -4.22 20.12
C GLY A 167 4.51 -3.06 19.13
N ALA A 168 5.28 -3.05 18.06
CA ALA A 168 5.19 -2.00 17.04
C ALA A 168 3.90 -2.12 16.22
N LEU A 169 3.36 -0.98 15.76
CA LEU A 169 2.11 -0.94 14.98
C LEU A 169 2.29 -1.29 13.50
N TRP A 170 3.39 -0.85 12.89
CA TRP A 170 3.63 -1.03 11.45
C TRP A 170 3.56 -2.47 10.90
N PRO A 171 3.95 -3.53 11.65
CA PRO A 171 3.91 -4.91 11.14
C PRO A 171 2.49 -5.38 10.86
N TRP A 172 1.49 -4.89 11.59
CA TRP A 172 0.08 -5.25 11.38
C TRP A 172 -0.42 -4.80 10.01
N PHE A 173 -0.06 -3.59 9.59
CA PHE A 173 -0.38 -3.11 8.25
C PHE A 173 0.36 -3.89 7.17
N ALA A 174 1.62 -4.26 7.39
CA ALA A 174 2.38 -5.09 6.45
C ALA A 174 1.79 -6.51 6.30
N ILE A 175 1.33 -7.10 7.40
CA ILE A 175 0.64 -8.40 7.40
C ILE A 175 -0.69 -8.30 6.67
N LEU A 176 -1.49 -7.27 6.96
CA LEU A 176 -2.76 -7.04 6.28
C LEU A 176 -2.56 -6.88 4.77
N ALA A 177 -1.55 -6.10 4.34
CA ALA A 177 -1.21 -5.99 2.93
C ALA A 177 -0.87 -7.36 2.31
N GLY A 178 -0.07 -8.18 2.99
CA GLY A 178 0.29 -9.52 2.53
C GLY A 178 -0.92 -10.46 2.44
N VAL A 179 -1.82 -10.42 3.42
CA VAL A 179 -3.07 -11.19 3.42
C VAL A 179 -3.97 -10.74 2.28
N LEU A 180 -4.10 -9.44 2.02
CA LEU A 180 -4.88 -8.91 0.91
C LEU A 180 -4.29 -9.35 -0.43
N VAL A 181 -2.98 -9.22 -0.64
CA VAL A 181 -2.31 -9.68 -1.88
C VAL A 181 -2.61 -11.14 -2.19
N VAL A 182 -2.55 -12.02 -1.17
CA VAL A 182 -2.85 -13.44 -1.36
C VAL A 182 -4.36 -13.66 -1.55
N GLY A 183 -5.18 -13.03 -0.72
CA GLY A 183 -6.63 -13.23 -0.71
C GLY A 183 -7.31 -12.74 -1.98
N THR A 184 -6.96 -11.57 -2.49
CA THR A 184 -7.54 -11.04 -3.74
C THR A 184 -7.17 -11.94 -4.92
N LYS A 185 -5.92 -12.41 -4.98
CA LYS A 185 -5.47 -13.34 -6.03
C LYS A 185 -6.11 -14.73 -5.94
N THR A 186 -6.54 -15.16 -4.77
CA THR A 186 -7.33 -16.39 -4.65
C THR A 186 -8.73 -16.23 -5.25
N VAL A 187 -9.33 -15.05 -5.08
CA VAL A 187 -10.66 -14.70 -5.63
C VAL A 187 -10.58 -14.41 -7.14
N ASP A 188 -9.42 -13.98 -7.63
CA ASP A 188 -9.18 -13.73 -9.06
C ASP A 188 -9.62 -14.92 -9.94
N GLY A 189 -10.54 -14.65 -10.86
CA GLY A 189 -11.06 -15.65 -11.78
C GLY A 189 -11.78 -16.81 -11.09
N LEU A 190 -12.43 -16.56 -9.94
CA LEU A 190 -13.20 -17.56 -9.18
C LEU A 190 -14.18 -18.35 -10.06
N GLY A 191 -14.92 -17.66 -10.94
CA GLY A 191 -15.83 -18.30 -11.91
C GLY A 191 -15.13 -19.31 -12.81
N ARG A 192 -14.00 -18.90 -13.41
CA ARG A 192 -13.18 -19.76 -14.26
C ARG A 192 -12.55 -20.94 -13.49
N LYS A 193 -12.06 -20.70 -12.27
CA LYS A 193 -11.47 -21.73 -11.41
C LYS A 193 -12.51 -22.77 -10.98
N LEU A 194 -13.74 -22.35 -10.67
CA LEU A 194 -14.81 -23.24 -10.23
C LEU A 194 -15.46 -24.01 -11.38
N LEU A 195 -15.42 -23.48 -12.61
CA LEU A 195 -15.81 -24.20 -13.81
C LEU A 195 -14.98 -25.47 -14.03
N ASP A 196 -13.68 -25.46 -13.69
CA ASP A 196 -12.82 -26.65 -13.77
C ASP A 196 -13.27 -27.77 -12.81
N PHE A 197 -14.05 -27.44 -11.77
CA PHE A 197 -14.67 -28.38 -10.85
C PHE A 197 -16.15 -28.69 -11.18
N GLY A 198 -16.64 -28.24 -12.34
CA GLY A 198 -18.02 -28.42 -12.78
C GLY A 198 -19.04 -27.51 -12.07
N ILE A 199 -18.57 -26.50 -11.34
CA ILE A 199 -19.42 -25.55 -10.62
C ILE A 199 -19.61 -24.31 -11.49
N VAL A 200 -20.84 -24.12 -11.99
CA VAL A 200 -21.20 -22.94 -12.78
C VAL A 200 -21.63 -21.82 -11.82
N ILE A 201 -20.91 -20.71 -11.86
CA ILE A 201 -21.25 -19.50 -11.10
C ILE A 201 -22.17 -18.60 -11.91
N SER A 202 -23.16 -17.96 -11.27
CA SER A 202 -24.01 -16.95 -11.91
C SER A 202 -23.21 -15.69 -12.27
N ALA A 203 -23.63 -14.99 -13.31
CA ALA A 203 -22.99 -13.74 -13.73
C ALA A 203 -22.94 -12.69 -12.59
N ASP A 204 -23.97 -12.64 -11.75
CA ASP A 204 -24.03 -11.72 -10.61
C ASP A 204 -22.98 -12.03 -9.53
N LEU A 205 -22.72 -13.32 -9.27
CA LEU A 205 -21.73 -13.73 -8.28
C LEU A 205 -20.31 -13.53 -8.81
N ASP A 206 -20.08 -13.75 -10.11
CA ASP A 206 -18.80 -13.44 -10.77
C ASP A 206 -18.52 -11.92 -10.78
N ALA A 207 -19.56 -11.10 -11.04
CA ALA A 207 -19.46 -9.65 -10.93
C ALA A 207 -19.16 -9.18 -9.49
N THR A 208 -19.79 -9.80 -8.49
CA THR A 208 -19.52 -9.49 -7.07
C THR A 208 -18.11 -9.89 -6.67
N ALA A 209 -17.64 -11.08 -7.09
CA ALA A 209 -16.28 -11.54 -6.81
C ALA A 209 -15.22 -10.61 -7.41
N SER A 210 -15.43 -10.17 -8.66
CA SER A 210 -14.61 -9.18 -9.35
C SER A 210 -14.55 -7.84 -8.58
N LEU A 211 -15.69 -7.33 -8.09
CA LEU A 211 -15.72 -6.11 -7.30
C LEU A 211 -14.99 -6.25 -5.95
N VAL A 212 -15.13 -7.41 -5.29
CA VAL A 212 -14.41 -7.71 -4.03
C VAL A 212 -12.91 -7.79 -4.27
N GLU A 213 -12.48 -8.34 -5.40
CA GLU A 213 -11.08 -8.34 -5.83
C GLU A 213 -10.56 -6.91 -5.99
N GLU A 214 -11.24 -6.08 -6.80
CA GLU A 214 -10.83 -4.69 -7.06
C GLU A 214 -10.75 -3.86 -5.78
N ILE A 215 -11.75 -3.95 -4.89
CA ILE A 215 -11.72 -3.30 -3.58
C ILE A 215 -10.52 -3.81 -2.79
N GLY A 216 -10.36 -5.12 -2.64
CA GLY A 216 -9.26 -5.68 -1.86
C GLY A 216 -7.89 -5.25 -2.39
N GLU A 217 -7.71 -5.18 -3.71
CA GLU A 217 -6.47 -4.74 -4.36
C GLU A 217 -6.19 -3.26 -4.09
N THR A 218 -7.23 -2.43 -4.10
CA THR A 218 -7.14 -1.00 -3.75
C THR A 218 -6.69 -0.76 -2.31
N PHE A 219 -7.01 -1.67 -1.39
CA PHE A 219 -6.60 -1.56 0.02
C PHE A 219 -5.14 -1.99 0.29
N ILE A 220 -4.50 -2.74 -0.60
CA ILE A 220 -3.10 -3.14 -0.48
C ILE A 220 -2.16 -1.92 -0.37
N PRO A 221 -2.20 -0.94 -1.30
CA PRO A 221 -1.32 0.23 -1.21
C PRO A 221 -1.65 1.13 -0.01
N VAL A 222 -2.91 1.17 0.44
CA VAL A 222 -3.28 1.86 1.70
C VAL A 222 -2.53 1.25 2.88
N CYS A 223 -2.55 -0.08 3.01
CA CYS A 223 -1.84 -0.77 4.06
C CYS A 223 -0.32 -0.52 3.98
N ALA A 224 0.26 -0.47 2.78
CA ALA A 224 1.67 -0.15 2.60
C ALA A 224 2.01 1.29 3.06
N ILE A 225 1.20 2.28 2.69
CA ILE A 225 1.34 3.67 3.13
C ILE A 225 1.30 3.76 4.66
N LEU A 226 0.32 3.12 5.29
CA LEU A 226 0.16 3.11 6.74
C LEU A 226 1.31 2.39 7.45
N ALA A 227 1.81 1.29 6.88
CA ALA A 227 2.99 0.59 7.40
C ALA A 227 4.23 1.51 7.41
N ILE A 228 4.47 2.22 6.30
CA ILE A 228 5.60 3.16 6.19
C ILE A 228 5.44 4.31 7.19
N ALA A 229 4.26 4.93 7.25
CA ALA A 229 3.98 6.04 8.16
C ALA A 229 4.11 5.63 9.63
N ALA A 230 3.61 4.45 10.00
CA ALA A 230 3.69 3.92 11.35
C ALA A 230 5.12 3.55 11.77
N ARG A 231 5.94 3.01 10.85
CA ARG A 231 7.31 2.55 11.16
C ARG A 231 8.24 3.70 11.56
N TRP A 232 8.00 4.89 11.02
CA TRP A 232 8.83 6.08 11.26
C TRP A 232 8.12 7.15 12.10
N ARG A 233 7.05 6.77 12.80
CA ARG A 233 6.31 7.66 13.71
C ARG A 233 7.24 8.16 14.83
N GLY A 234 7.23 9.47 15.07
CA GLY A 234 7.89 10.09 16.23
C GLY A 234 9.39 10.39 16.11
N ARG A 235 10.03 10.23 14.94
CA ARG A 235 11.44 10.63 14.79
C ARG A 235 11.62 12.09 14.41
N LYS A 236 12.49 12.78 15.16
CA LYS A 236 13.16 14.01 14.70
C LYS A 236 14.33 13.57 13.82
N THR A 237 14.26 13.85 12.51
CA THR A 237 15.41 13.74 11.60
C THR A 237 16.43 14.82 11.94
#